data_AF-A0A101XDP4-F1
#
_entry.id   AF-A0A101XDP4-F1
#
_cell.length_a   1.000
_cell.length_b   1.000
_cell.length_c   1.000
_cell.angle_alpha   90.00
_cell.angle_beta   90.00
_cell.angle_gamma   90.00
#
_symmetry.space_group_name_H-M   'P 1'
#
loop_
_entity.id
_entity.type
_entity.pdbx_description
1 polymer ?
#
loop_
_entity_poly.entity_id
_entity_poly.type
_entity_poly.pdbx_seq_one_letter_code
_entity_poly.pdbx_strand_id
1 'polypeptide(L)' 'EVPGVKAVSADSLASIEGKFVLVVGDRELAERLKVGYLTEEEARELLDYIKKKLREEAS' A
#
# COMPACT_ATOMS: atom_id res chain seq x y z
N GLU A 1 10.43 -6.39 6.45
CA GLU A 1 8.98 -6.10 6.38
C GLU A 1 8.63 -4.94 7.31
N VAL A 2 7.63 -4.13 6.96
CA VAL A 2 7.14 -3.03 7.81
C VAL A 2 5.97 -3.57 8.65
N PRO A 3 6.00 -3.47 10.00
CA PRO A 3 4.89 -3.92 10.83
C PRO A 3 3.56 -3.30 10.40
N GLY A 4 2.51 -4.11 10.27
CA GLY A 4 1.20 -3.66 9.83
C GLY A 4 1.03 -3.47 8.31
N VAL A 5 2.09 -3.64 7.51
CA VAL A 5 2.03 -3.57 6.04
C VAL A 5 2.13 -4.98 5.45
N LYS A 6 1.19 -5.32 4.59
CA LYS A 6 1.18 -6.60 3.86
C LYS A 6 1.01 -6.36 2.37
N ALA A 7 1.95 -6.89 1.58
CA ALA A 7 1.80 -7.00 0.13
C ALA A 7 1.01 -8.28 -0.20
N VAL A 8 -0.02 -8.15 -1.01
CA VAL A 8 -0.84 -9.27 -1.51
C VAL A 8 -1.02 -9.12 -3.01
N SER A 9 -1.02 -10.23 -3.75
CA SER A 9 -1.41 -10.20 -5.16
C SER A 9 -2.93 -10.01 -5.28
N ALA A 10 -3.36 -9.47 -6.42
CA ALA A 10 -4.79 -9.30 -6.73
C ALA A 10 -5.54 -10.65 -6.69
N ASP A 11 -4.91 -11.74 -7.13
CA ASP A 11 -5.51 -13.07 -7.14
C ASP A 11 -5.69 -13.67 -5.72
N SER A 12 -4.97 -13.14 -4.74
CA SER A 12 -5.05 -13.57 -3.33
C SER A 12 -5.80 -12.58 -2.45
N LEU A 13 -6.52 -11.63 -3.06
CA LEU A 13 -7.22 -10.57 -2.35
C LEU A 13 -8.42 -11.15 -1.59
N ALA A 14 -8.29 -11.29 -0.27
CA ALA A 14 -9.41 -11.51 0.64
C ALA A 14 -10.22 -10.21 0.83
N SER A 15 -11.19 -10.19 1.75
CA SER A 15 -11.91 -8.96 2.09
C SER A 15 -10.95 -7.83 2.48
N ILE A 16 -11.18 -6.66 1.90
CA ILE A 16 -10.46 -5.40 2.16
C ILE A 16 -11.23 -4.48 3.11
N GLU A 17 -12.36 -4.94 3.63
CA GLU A 17 -13.18 -4.16 4.56
C GLU A 17 -12.40 -3.80 5.83
N GLY A 18 -12.50 -2.53 6.26
CA GLY A 18 -11.80 -2.01 7.42
C GLY A 18 -10.29 -1.81 7.25
N LYS A 19 -9.74 -1.96 6.03
CA LYS A 19 -8.31 -1.80 5.75
C LYS A 19 -8.04 -0.55 4.92
N PHE A 20 -6.88 0.05 5.14
CA PHE A 20 -6.30 1.02 4.21
C PHE A 20 -5.59 0.27 3.08
N VAL A 21 -6.06 0.43 1.84
CA VAL A 21 -5.57 -0.33 0.68
C VAL A 21 -5.15 0.62 -0.43
N LEU A 22 -4.01 0.31 -1.04
CA LEU A 22 -3.47 0.97 -2.22
C LEU A 22 -3.15 -0.11 -3.25
N VAL A 23 -3.54 0.13 -4.50
CA VAL A 23 -3.16 -0.71 -5.65
C VAL A 23 -2.01 -0.03 -6.39
N VAL A 24 -0.98 -0.80 -6.71
CA VAL A 24 0.23 -0.30 -7.36
C VAL A 24 0.30 -0.83 -8.80
N GLY A 25 0.47 0.07 -9.77
CA GLY A 25 0.70 -0.28 -11.18
C GLY A 25 -0.53 -0.75 -11.98
N ASP A 26 -1.64 -1.09 -11.31
CA ASP A 26 -2.90 -1.48 -11.95
C ASP A 26 -4.03 -0.50 -11.62
N ARG A 27 -4.15 0.54 -12.45
CA ARG A 27 -5.17 1.59 -12.26
C ARG A 27 -6.59 1.06 -12.42
N GLU A 28 -6.82 0.17 -13.37
CA GLU A 28 -8.16 -0.39 -13.62
C GLU A 28 -8.64 -1.21 -12.42
N LEU A 29 -7.75 -1.98 -11.80
CA LEU A 29 -8.04 -2.70 -10.56
C LEU A 29 -8.34 -1.74 -9.41
N ALA A 30 -7.57 -0.66 -9.27
CA ALA A 30 -7.81 0.35 -8.24
C ALA A 30 -9.22 0.97 -8.36
N GLU A 31 -9.63 1.31 -9.58
CA GLU A 31 -10.95 1.86 -9.89
C GLU A 31 -12.07 0.84 -9.60
N ARG A 32 -11.89 -0.42 -10.02
CA ARG A 32 -12.84 -1.52 -9.74
C ARG A 32 -13.04 -1.75 -8.25
N LEU A 33 -11.97 -1.67 -7.46
CA LEU A 33 -12.00 -1.86 -6.02
C LEU A 33 -12.35 -0.57 -5.24
N LYS A 34 -12.42 0.58 -5.92
CA LYS A 34 -12.65 1.92 -5.33
C LYS A 34 -11.63 2.25 -4.23
N VAL A 35 -10.37 1.96 -4.47
CA VAL A 35 -9.24 2.20 -3.56
C VAL A 35 -8.24 3.18 -4.17
N GLY A 36 -7.28 3.65 -3.38
CA GLY A 36 -6.22 4.53 -3.88
C GLY A 36 -5.31 3.80 -4.88
N TYR A 37 -4.89 4.52 -5.91
CA TYR A 37 -3.92 4.06 -6.90
C TYR A 37 -2.58 4.75 -6.67
N LEU A 38 -1.49 4.01 -6.86
CA LEU A 38 -0.14 4.55 -6.99
C LEU A 38 0.57 3.93 -8.19
N THR A 39 1.44 4.71 -8.81
CA THR A 39 2.51 4.16 -9.66
C THR A 39 3.54 3.41 -8.79
N GLU A 40 4.37 2.57 -9.42
CA GLU A 40 5.47 1.91 -8.71
C GLU A 40 6.46 2.90 -8.09
N GLU A 41 6.67 4.05 -8.74
CA GLU A 41 7.57 5.10 -8.27
C GLU A 41 7.01 5.75 -6.99
N GLU A 42 5.75 6.20 -7.02
CA GLU A 42 5.08 6.78 -5.85
C GLU A 42 4.98 5.79 -4.68
N ALA A 43 4.79 4.49 -4.97
CA ALA A 43 4.77 3.45 -3.94
C ALA A 43 6.14 3.29 -3.25
N ARG A 44 7.25 3.45 -3.99
CA ARG A 44 8.60 3.45 -3.40
C ARG A 44 8.82 4.67 -2.53
N GLU A 45 8.43 5.86 -3.00
CA GLU A 45 8.52 7.10 -2.22
C GLU A 45 7.73 7.02 -0.92
N LEU A 46 6.50 6.50 -0.98
CA LEU A 46 5.66 6.30 0.20
C LEU A 46 6.31 5.32 1.20
N LEU A 47 6.86 4.21 0.71
CA LEU A 47 7.52 3.24 1.57
C LEU A 47 8.74 3.86 2.28
N ASP A 48 9.53 4.65 1.58
CA ASP A 48 10.69 5.33 2.15
C ASP A 48 10.30 6.41 3.17
N TYR A 49 9.21 7.14 2.90
CA TYR A 49 8.62 8.06 3.85
C TYR A 49 8.17 7.35 5.14
N ILE A 50 7.44 6.24 5.04
CA ILE A 50 6.98 5.46 6.21
C ILE A 50 8.16 4.95 7.03
N LYS A 51 9.18 4.39 6.37
CA LYS A 51 10.40 3.93 7.05
C LYS A 51 11.11 5.06 7.79
N LYS A 52 11.15 6.27 7.21
CA LYS A 52 11.73 7.44 7.86
C LYS A 52 10.92 7.81 9.11
N LYS A 53 9.60 7.89 9.02
CA LYS A 53 8.72 8.24 10.15
C LYS A 53 8.80 7.24 11.30
N LEU A 54 8.80 5.94 11.01
CA LEU A 54 8.92 4.91 12.05
C LEU A 54 10.25 4.99 12.81
N ARG A 55 11.34 5.42 12.17
CA ARG A 55 12.62 5.65 12.85
C ARG A 55 12.58 6.88 13.75
N GLU A 56 11.89 7.94 13.32
CA GLU A 56 11.72 9.17 14.10
C GLU A 56 10.88 8.92 15.36
N GLU A 57 9.81 8.12 15.27
CA GLU A 57 8.95 7.79 16.43
C GLU A 57 9.59 6.80 17.43
N ALA A 58 10.58 6.02 16.99
CA ALA A 58 11.30 5.07 17.83
C ALA A 58 12.51 5.68 18.56
N SER A 59 12.81 6.96 18.31
CA SER A 59 13.93 7.72 18.91
C SER A 59 13.46 8.64 20.03
#